data_AF-A0A2K2C310-F1
#
_entry.id   AF-A0A2K2C310-F1
#
_cell.length_a   1.000
_cell.length_b   1.000
_cell.length_c   1.000
_cell.angle_alpha   90.00
_cell.angle_beta   90.00
_cell.angle_gamma   90.00
#
_symmetry.space_group_name_H-M   'P 1'
#
loop_
_entity.id
_entity.type
_entity.pdbx_description
1 polymer ?
#
loop_
_entity_poly.entity_id
_entity_poly.type
_entity_poly.pdbx_seq_one_letter_code
_entity_poly.pdbx_strand_id
1 'polypeptide(L)'
;MQEVNGKEVQISLTGFMEKNTGKFMKELWTLLLSAGKNESGVPQQFLDAKEEETRKKQAEVDRIANEIQKKKEKEEESRELERERSKKMLASAIIWVHVLYLKLL
;
A
#
# COMPACT_ATOMS: atom_id res chain seq x y z
N MET A 1 -6.84 41.19 -14.52
CA MET A 1 -5.79 40.36 -13.92
C MET A 1 -4.46 41.00 -14.24
N GLN A 2 -3.54 41.09 -13.28
CA GLN A 2 -2.22 41.66 -13.53
C GLN A 2 -1.45 40.68 -14.43
N GLU A 3 -0.95 41.16 -15.56
CA GLU A 3 -0.15 40.35 -16.47
C GLU A 3 1.20 40.06 -15.80
N VAL A 4 1.53 38.77 -15.63
CA VAL A 4 2.77 38.35 -14.98
C VAL A 4 3.88 38.26 -16.02
N ASN A 5 4.94 39.06 -15.87
CA ASN A 5 6.10 39.03 -16.75
C ASN A 5 7.14 38.01 -16.26
N GLY A 6 7.44 37.00 -17.09
CA GLY A 6 8.41 35.95 -16.75
C GLY A 6 9.83 36.46 -16.46
N LYS A 7 10.25 37.60 -17.04
CA LYS A 7 11.57 38.20 -16.77
C LYS A 7 11.63 38.84 -15.38
N GLU A 8 10.55 39.46 -14.93
CA GLU A 8 10.49 40.07 -13.59
C GLU A 8 10.53 38.98 -12.51
N VAL A 9 9.80 37.88 -12.72
CA VAL A 9 9.86 36.70 -11.85
C VAL A 9 11.28 36.14 -11.79
N GLN A 10 11.96 36.02 -12.94
CA GLN A 10 13.34 35.54 -12.98
C GLN A 10 14.30 36.47 -12.21
N ILE A 11 14.19 37.79 -12.38
CA ILE A 11 15.03 38.76 -11.65
C ILE A 11 14.79 38.65 -10.14
N SER A 12 13.53 38.60 -9.72
CA SER A 12 13.16 38.44 -8.31
C SER A 12 13.75 37.16 -7.70
N LEU A 13 13.70 36.05 -8.43
CA LEU A 13 14.25 34.77 -7.99
C LEU A 13 15.77 34.68 -8.07
N THR A 14 16.43 35.49 -8.92
CA THR A 14 17.89 35.44 -9.09
C THR A 14 18.64 35.80 -7.82
N GLY A 15 18.11 36.72 -7.01
CA GLY A 15 18.70 37.06 -5.72
C GLY A 15 18.66 35.91 -4.69
N PHE A 16 17.73 34.96 -4.84
CA PHE A 16 17.58 33.82 -3.92
C PHE A 16 18.24 32.55 -4.44
N MET A 17 18.09 32.28 -5.74
CA MET A 17 18.54 31.04 -6.37
C MET A 17 19.90 31.17 -7.06
N GLU A 18 20.38 32.40 -7.28
CA GLU A 18 21.66 32.72 -7.92
C GLU A 18 21.86 31.92 -9.22
N LYS A 19 22.93 31.12 -9.28
CA LYS A 19 23.28 30.25 -10.42
C LYS A 19 22.22 29.21 -10.77
N ASN A 20 21.34 28.84 -9.84
CA ASN A 20 20.30 27.84 -10.07
C ASN A 20 19.05 28.41 -10.74
N THR A 21 18.90 29.74 -10.78
CA THR A 21 17.68 30.42 -11.24
C THR A 21 17.32 30.07 -12.67
N GLY A 22 18.31 30.02 -13.57
CA GLY A 22 18.07 29.68 -14.97
C GLY A 22 17.49 28.26 -15.14
N LYS A 23 18.02 27.29 -14.38
CA LYS A 23 17.51 25.91 -14.40
C LYS A 23 16.09 25.86 -13.83
N PHE A 24 15.86 26.51 -12.70
CA PHE A 24 14.55 26.57 -12.07
C PHE A 24 13.49 27.23 -12.96
N MET A 25 13.78 28.38 -13.56
CA MET A 25 12.84 29.07 -14.44
C MET A 25 12.45 28.22 -15.65
N LYS A 26 13.38 27.43 -16.20
CA LYS A 26 13.08 26.49 -17.29
C LYS A 26 12.11 25.40 -16.83
N GLU A 27 12.35 24.80 -15.67
CA GLU A 27 11.48 23.78 -15.09
C GLU A 27 10.09 24.35 -14.74
N LEU A 28 10.05 25.52 -14.10
CA LEU A 28 8.83 26.25 -13.78
C LEU A 28 8.01 26.56 -15.04
N TRP A 29 8.63 27.11 -16.09
CA TRP A 29 7.91 27.43 -17.32
C TRP A 29 7.35 26.18 -18.01
N THR A 30 8.10 25.08 -17.97
CA THR A 30 7.64 23.78 -18.48
C THR A 30 6.41 23.27 -17.73
N LEU A 31 6.43 23.37 -16.39
CA LEU A 31 5.30 23.02 -15.53
C LEU A 31 4.06 23.87 -15.84
N LEU A 32 4.22 25.20 -15.92
CA LEU A 32 3.12 26.13 -16.20
C LEU A 32 2.51 25.89 -17.59
N LEU A 33 3.32 25.64 -18.61
CA LEU A 33 2.83 25.30 -19.95
C LEU A 33 2.08 23.96 -19.96
N SER A 34 2.52 22.98 -19.16
CA SER A 34 1.80 21.71 -19.01
C SER A 34 0.45 21.91 -18.31
N ALA A 35 0.43 22.71 -17.23
CA ALA A 35 -0.79 23.05 -16.51
C ALA A 35 -1.82 23.76 -17.40
N GLY A 36 -1.38 24.74 -18.20
CA GLY A 36 -2.28 25.49 -19.10
C GLY A 36 -2.88 24.66 -20.24
N LYS A 37 -2.30 23.50 -20.56
CA LYS A 37 -2.84 22.54 -21.54
C LYS A 37 -3.81 21.54 -20.92
N ASN A 38 -3.86 21.47 -19.59
CA ASN A 38 -4.72 20.55 -18.85
C ASN A 38 -5.91 21.33 -18.29
N GLU A 39 -7.13 20.81 -18.44
CA GLU A 39 -8.37 21.45 -17.97
C GLU A 39 -8.39 21.65 -16.45
N SER A 40 -7.68 20.80 -15.69
CA SER A 40 -7.55 20.93 -14.24
C SER A 40 -6.62 22.06 -13.79
N GLY A 41 -5.82 22.62 -14.70
CA GLY A 41 -4.76 23.57 -14.35
C GLY A 41 -3.59 22.94 -13.58
N VAL A 42 -3.53 21.61 -13.51
CA VAL A 42 -2.44 20.87 -12.85
C VAL A 42 -1.48 20.33 -13.90
N PRO A 43 -0.15 20.47 -13.73
CA PRO A 43 0.83 19.86 -14.62
C PRO A 43 0.66 18.33 -14.69
N GLN A 44 0.73 17.76 -15.90
CA GLN A 44 0.52 16.32 -16.12
C GLN A 44 1.47 15.46 -15.26
N GLN A 45 2.72 15.87 -15.14
CA GLN A 45 3.72 15.16 -14.34
C GLN A 45 3.31 14.99 -12.86
N PHE A 46 2.52 15.90 -12.30
CA PHE A 46 2.05 15.79 -10.91
C PHE A 46 0.87 14.82 -10.80
N LEU A 47 0.02 14.74 -11.83
CA LEU A 47 -1.05 13.76 -11.90
C LEU A 47 -0.46 12.35 -12.01
N ASP A 48 0.47 12.15 -12.94
CA ASP A 48 1.14 10.87 -13.14
C ASP A 48 1.89 10.43 -11.87
N ALA A 49 2.60 11.36 -11.22
CA ALA A 49 3.29 11.09 -9.96
C ALA A 49 2.32 10.71 -8.84
N LYS A 50 1.14 11.37 -8.77
CA LYS A 50 0.13 11.06 -7.75
C LYS A 50 -0.56 9.72 -8.01
N GLU A 51 -0.81 9.40 -9.27
CA GLU A 51 -1.34 8.10 -9.70
C GLU A 51 -0.37 6.98 -9.32
N GLU A 52 0.91 7.15 -9.65
CA GLU A 52 1.98 6.19 -9.29
C GLU A 52 2.07 5.97 -7.78
N GLU A 53 2.02 7.05 -7.01
CA GLU A 53 2.04 7.03 -5.55
C GLU A 53 0.86 6.27 -4.97
N THR A 54 -0.34 6.52 -5.51
CA THR A 54 -1.58 5.82 -5.15
C THR A 54 -1.50 4.34 -5.51
N ARG A 55 -1.00 4.00 -6.69
CA ARG A 55 -0.83 2.61 -7.16
C ARG A 55 0.10 1.83 -6.25
N LYS A 56 1.24 2.40 -5.87
CA LYS A 56 2.20 1.77 -4.95
C LYS A 56 1.59 1.53 -3.57
N LYS A 57 0.85 2.51 -3.04
CA LYS A 57 0.12 2.36 -1.77
C LYS A 57 -0.90 1.23 -1.83
N GLN A 58 -1.70 1.17 -2.90
CA GLN A 58 -2.70 0.12 -3.06
C GLN A 58 -2.06 -1.26 -3.14
N ALA A 59 -0.98 -1.41 -3.93
CA ALA A 59 -0.26 -2.67 -4.05
C ALA A 59 0.30 -3.16 -2.69
N GLU A 60 0.78 -2.24 -1.84
CA GLU A 60 1.27 -2.60 -0.51
C GLU A 60 0.13 -2.99 0.44
N VAL A 61 -0.99 -2.28 0.40
CA VAL A 61 -2.19 -2.65 1.18
C VAL A 61 -2.69 -4.03 0.78
N ASP A 62 -2.76 -4.31 -0.53
CA ASP A 62 -3.19 -5.61 -1.05
C ASP A 62 -2.22 -6.73 -0.64
N ARG A 63 -0.90 -6.45 -0.65
CA ARG A 63 0.11 -7.40 -0.17
C ARG A 63 -0.10 -7.74 1.30
N ILE A 64 -0.28 -6.73 2.15
CA ILE A 64 -0.51 -6.91 3.59
C ILE A 64 -1.82 -7.67 3.83
N ALA A 65 -2.90 -7.31 3.13
CA ALA A 65 -4.19 -7.98 3.25
C ALA A 65 -4.09 -9.46 2.88
N ASN A 66 -3.41 -9.79 1.78
CA ASN A 66 -3.16 -11.17 1.35
C ASN A 66 -2.33 -11.95 2.36
N GLU A 67 -1.30 -11.36 2.95
CA GLU A 67 -0.48 -12.00 3.98
C GLU A 67 -1.28 -12.28 5.27
N ILE A 68 -2.12 -11.33 5.69
CA ILE A 68 -3.02 -11.51 6.84
C ILE A 68 -4.01 -12.64 6.56
N GLN A 69 -4.63 -12.64 5.39
CA GLN A 69 -5.60 -13.66 5.01
C GLN A 69 -4.96 -15.06 4.98
N LYS A 70 -3.79 -15.20 4.35
CA LYS A 70 -3.05 -16.46 4.30
C LYS A 70 -2.65 -16.96 5.69
N LYS A 71 -2.28 -16.06 6.61
CA LYS A 71 -1.99 -16.42 8.00
C LYS A 71 -3.23 -16.92 8.73
N LYS A 72 -4.38 -16.25 8.56
CA LYS A 72 -5.65 -16.66 9.15
C LYS A 72 -6.09 -18.04 8.66
N GLU A 73 -6.01 -18.28 7.35
CA GLU A 73 -6.34 -19.57 6.74
C GLU A 73 -5.46 -20.70 7.31
N LYS A 74 -4.15 -20.47 7.40
CA LYS A 74 -3.21 -21.44 7.97
C LYS A 74 -3.48 -21.71 9.46
N GLU A 75 -3.83 -20.67 10.23
CA GLU A 75 -4.19 -20.81 11.63
C GLU A 75 -5.51 -21.58 11.81
N GLU A 76 -6.50 -21.31 10.97
CA GLU A 76 -7.78 -22.03 10.96
C GLU A 76 -7.61 -23.50 10.62
N GLU A 77 -6.82 -23.81 9.59
CA GLU A 77 -6.46 -25.18 9.21
C GLU A 77 -5.76 -25.90 10.37
N SER A 78 -4.78 -25.26 11.02
CA SER A 78 -4.10 -25.84 12.19
C SER A 78 -5.07 -26.13 13.34
N ARG A 79 -5.98 -25.20 13.63
CA ARG A 79 -6.99 -25.35 14.68
C ARG A 79 -8.01 -26.45 14.35
N GLU A 80 -8.30 -26.68 13.08
CA GLU A 80 -9.17 -27.78 12.65
C GLU A 80 -8.46 -29.14 12.82
N LEU A 81 -7.20 -29.24 12.41
CA LEU A 81 -6.39 -30.45 12.59
C LEU A 81 -6.23 -30.83 14.07
N GLU A 82 -6.04 -29.86 14.96
CA GLU A 82 -5.99 -30.08 16.41
C GLU A 82 -7.32 -30.58 16.98
N ARG A 83 -8.45 -30.01 16.52
CA ARG A 83 -9.79 -30.47 16.90
C ARG A 83 -10.01 -31.91 16.47
N GLU A 84 -9.64 -32.27 15.24
CA GLU A 84 -9.79 -33.63 14.73
C GLU A 84 -8.89 -34.63 15.47
N ARG A 85 -7.64 -34.26 15.78
CA ARG A 85 -6.77 -35.07 16.64
C ARG A 85 -7.37 -35.28 18.03
N SER A 86 -7.89 -34.22 18.63
CA SER A 86 -8.51 -34.28 19.96
C SER A 86 -9.72 -35.22 19.97
N LYS A 87 -10.61 -35.13 18.97
CA LYS A 87 -11.75 -36.05 18.82
C LYS A 87 -11.30 -37.52 18.71
N LYS A 88 -10.26 -37.79 17.91
CA LYS A 88 -9.71 -39.16 17.75
C LYS A 88 -9.12 -39.69 19.06
N MET A 89 -8.41 -38.86 19.82
CA MET A 89 -7.88 -39.25 21.14
C MET A 89 -9.01 -39.54 22.12
N LEU A 90 -10.04 -38.70 22.18
CA LEU A 90 -11.19 -38.90 23.06
C LEU A 90 -11.93 -40.21 22.73
N ALA A 91 -12.20 -40.47 21.45
CA ALA A 91 -12.82 -41.72 21.02
C ALA A 91 -11.98 -42.95 21.42
N SER A 92 -10.66 -42.87 21.24
CA SER A 92 -9.74 -43.95 21.63
C SER A 92 -9.72 -44.18 23.14
N ALA A 93 -9.73 -43.11 23.93
CA ALA A 93 -9.77 -43.18 25.40
C ALA A 93 -11.06 -43.82 25.90
N ILE A 94 -12.21 -43.47 25.31
CA ILE A 94 -13.51 -44.06 25.64
C ILE A 94 -13.49 -45.58 25.39
N ILE A 95 -12.99 -46.01 24.23
CA ILE A 95 -12.86 -47.44 23.91
C ILE A 95 -11.93 -48.13 24.90
N TRP A 96 -10.80 -47.51 25.25
CA TRP A 96 -9.84 -48.09 26.19
C TRP A 96 -10.43 -48.29 27.58
N VAL A 97 -11.17 -47.30 28.09
CA VAL A 97 -11.90 -47.40 29.37
C VAL A 97 -12.94 -48.53 29.32
N HIS A 98 -13.70 -48.64 28.23
CA HIS A 98 -14.68 -49.69 28.07
C HIS A 98 -14.05 -51.09 28.05
N VAL A 99 -12.95 -51.27 27.31
CA VAL A 99 -12.20 -52.52 27.26
C VAL A 99 -11.59 -52.87 28.62
N LEU A 100 -11.08 -51.88 29.36
CA LEU A 100 -10.55 -52.10 30.71
C LEU A 100 -11.64 -52.53 31.68
N TYR A 101 -12.82 -51.89 31.63
CA TYR A 101 -13.97 -52.26 32.45
C TYR A 101 -14.44 -53.70 32.19
N LEU A 102 -14.51 -54.11 30.92
CA LEU A 102 -14.85 -55.50 30.56
C LEU A 102 -13.81 -56.53 31.00
N LYS A 103 -12.54 -56.15 31.16
CA LYS A 103 -11.49 -57.04 31.72
C LYS A 103 -11.52 -57.17 33.24
N LEU A 104 -12.22 -56.27 33.93
CA LEU A 104 -12.32 -56.19 35.39
C LEU A 104 -13.60 -56.85 35.95
N LEU A 105 -14.56 -57.20 35.08
CA LEU A 105 -15.73 -58.02 35.37
C LEU A 105 -15.43 -59.50 35.11
#